data_AF-X0XQP4-F1
#
_entry.id   AF-X0XQP4-F1
#
_cell.length_a   1.000
_cell.length_b   1.000
_cell.length_c   1.000
_cell.angle_alpha   90.00
_cell.angle_beta   90.00
_cell.angle_gamma   90.00
#
_symmetry.space_group_name_H-M   'P 1'
#
loop_
_entity.id
_entity.type
_entity.pdbx_description
1 polymer ?
#
loop_
_entity_poly.entity_id
_entity_poly.type
_entity_poly.pdbx_seq_one_letter_code
_entity_poly.pdbx_strand_id
1 'polypeptide(L)'
;MTGRQRVLQAVAHGQADRIPIDFWAVGAVFDRLVTELKADGTEGVLRRFDVDVRYFLGPGYVAPNVPDSSDETFEDHWGVRRKWHTVTGTRADDKPYTWTYKHMVHSPLAGAQTVADIERHAWPKPDQWDFSQVKACCEAIRKTGAAVIFGGDRLDRTAQLKAAMYLRGTEQFM
;
A
#
# COMPACT_ATOMS: atom_id res chain seq x y z
N MET A 1 -1.80 26.67 -10.21
CA MET A 1 -2.31 26.15 -8.92
C MET A 1 -1.28 25.19 -8.33
N THR A 2 -1.22 25.00 -7.01
CA THR A 2 -0.45 23.89 -6.42
C THR A 2 -1.14 22.56 -6.70
N GLY A 3 -0.41 21.44 -6.61
CA GLY A 3 -1.01 20.11 -6.79
C GLY A 3 -2.17 19.86 -5.82
N ARG A 4 -2.05 20.33 -4.58
CA ARG A 4 -3.13 20.30 -3.59
C ARG A 4 -4.36 21.09 -4.04
N GLN A 5 -4.17 22.33 -4.49
CA GLN A 5 -5.29 23.17 -4.95
C GLN A 5 -5.99 22.52 -6.15
N ARG A 6 -5.20 21.97 -7.08
CA ARG A 6 -5.68 21.27 -8.28
C ARG A 6 -6.52 20.04 -7.93
N VAL A 7 -6.02 19.18 -7.04
CA VAL A 7 -6.73 17.98 -6.57
C VAL A 7 -8.02 18.36 -5.86
N LEU A 8 -7.98 19.33 -4.93
CA LEU A 8 -9.18 19.74 -4.18
C LEU A 8 -10.24 20.39 -5.08
N GLN A 9 -9.82 21.17 -6.08
CA GLN A 9 -10.74 21.74 -7.07
C GLN A 9 -11.41 20.64 -7.89
N ALA A 10 -10.65 19.64 -8.35
CA ALA A 10 -11.18 18.51 -9.11
C ALA A 10 -12.14 17.65 -8.27
N VAL A 11 -11.82 17.38 -7.00
CA VAL A 11 -12.71 16.67 -6.06
C VAL A 11 -14.01 17.44 -5.83
N ALA A 12 -13.97 18.77 -5.82
CA ALA A 12 -15.14 19.63 -5.73
C ALA A 12 -15.92 19.76 -7.05
N HIS A 13 -15.62 18.91 -8.05
CA HIS A 13 -16.20 18.96 -9.40
C HIS A 13 -15.98 20.31 -10.14
N GLY A 14 -14.98 21.08 -9.71
CA GLY A 14 -14.57 22.32 -10.36
C GLY A 14 -13.51 22.09 -11.43
N GLN A 15 -13.42 23.01 -12.39
CA GLN A 15 -12.34 23.02 -13.37
C GLN A 15 -11.04 23.53 -12.71
N ALA A 16 -10.00 22.71 -12.75
CA ALA A 16 -8.65 23.08 -12.34
C ALA A 16 -7.82 23.56 -13.56
N ASP A 17 -6.60 24.05 -13.30
CA ASP A 17 -5.67 24.52 -14.33
C ASP A 17 -5.15 23.40 -15.25
N ARG A 18 -5.12 22.15 -14.77
CA ARG A 18 -4.96 20.91 -15.56
C ARG A 18 -5.55 19.72 -14.81
N ILE A 19 -5.68 18.57 -15.49
CA ILE A 19 -6.08 17.30 -14.86
C ILE A 19 -5.04 16.94 -13.78
N PRO A 20 -5.47 16.61 -12.53
CA PRO A 20 -4.56 16.11 -11.50
C PRO A 20 -3.90 14.79 -11.91
N ILE A 21 -2.63 14.61 -11.54
CA ILE A 21 -1.80 13.45 -11.88
C ILE A 21 -1.51 12.66 -10.60
N ASP A 22 -1.78 11.37 -10.66
CA ASP A 22 -1.26 10.36 -9.74
C ASP A 22 -0.34 9.40 -10.51
N PHE A 23 0.69 8.87 -9.85
CA PHE A 23 1.65 7.94 -10.44
C PHE A 23 1.92 6.78 -9.49
N TRP A 24 1.59 5.56 -9.95
CA TRP A 24 1.82 4.31 -9.23
C TRP A 24 2.73 3.41 -10.05
N ALA A 25 3.73 2.85 -9.37
CA ALA A 25 4.60 1.86 -9.96
C ALA A 25 5.13 0.91 -8.88
N VAL A 26 5.56 -0.28 -9.29
CA VAL A 26 6.31 -1.19 -8.43
C VAL A 26 7.72 -0.65 -8.18
N GLY A 27 8.36 -1.07 -7.08
CA GLY A 27 9.69 -0.59 -6.68
C GLY A 27 10.73 -0.66 -7.81
N ALA A 28 10.81 -1.80 -8.51
CA ALA A 28 11.75 -1.98 -9.63
C ALA A 28 11.57 -0.95 -10.76
N VAL A 29 10.34 -0.45 -10.98
CA VAL A 29 10.09 0.62 -11.96
C VAL A 29 10.56 1.97 -11.42
N PHE A 30 10.32 2.26 -10.13
CA PHE A 30 10.90 3.45 -9.49
C PHE A 30 12.44 3.43 -9.51
N ASP A 31 13.08 2.30 -9.20
CA ASP A 31 14.55 2.17 -9.21
C ASP A 31 15.14 2.50 -10.59
N ARG A 32 14.48 1.98 -11.65
CA ARG A 32 14.84 2.32 -13.02
C ARG A 32 14.62 3.80 -13.32
N LEU A 33 13.46 4.37 -12.96
CA LEU A 33 13.17 5.78 -13.20
C LEU A 33 14.14 6.72 -12.46
N VAL A 34 14.51 6.39 -11.23
CA VAL A 34 15.54 7.12 -10.46
C VAL A 34 16.85 7.16 -11.22
N THR A 35 17.28 6.01 -11.76
CA THR A 35 18.53 5.89 -12.52
C THR A 35 18.48 6.66 -13.83
N GLU A 36 17.46 6.42 -14.66
CA GLU A 36 17.31 7.00 -16.01
C GLU A 36 17.09 8.51 -15.98
N LEU A 37 16.32 8.99 -15.00
CA LEU A 37 16.03 10.42 -14.82
C LEU A 37 17.08 11.15 -13.99
N LYS A 38 18.07 10.44 -13.43
CA LYS A 38 19.03 10.96 -12.45
C LYS A 38 18.32 11.70 -11.31
N ALA A 39 17.21 11.13 -10.84
CA ALA A 39 16.37 11.73 -9.82
C ALA A 39 16.88 11.43 -8.41
N ASP A 40 16.59 12.32 -7.48
CA ASP A 40 16.87 12.13 -6.05
C ASP A 40 15.79 11.24 -5.41
N GLY A 41 15.92 9.93 -5.66
CA GLY A 41 14.99 8.91 -5.19
C GLY A 41 13.57 9.05 -5.74
N THR A 42 12.64 8.31 -5.14
CA THR A 42 11.22 8.28 -5.52
C THR A 42 10.60 9.68 -5.54
N GLU A 43 10.89 10.51 -4.54
CA GLU A 43 10.36 11.88 -4.49
C GLU A 43 10.87 12.72 -5.67
N GLY A 44 12.14 12.58 -6.06
CA GLY A 44 12.68 13.22 -7.25
C GLY A 44 11.92 12.85 -8.52
N VAL A 45 11.56 11.57 -8.68
CA VAL A 45 10.75 11.09 -9.82
C VAL A 45 9.36 11.74 -9.80
N LEU A 46 8.67 11.72 -8.66
CA LEU A 46 7.33 12.30 -8.52
C LEU A 46 7.33 13.81 -8.79
N ARG A 47 8.36 14.55 -8.35
CA ARG A 47 8.55 15.96 -8.70
C ARG A 47 8.79 16.15 -10.20
N ARG A 48 9.64 15.31 -10.81
CA ARG A 48 9.98 15.41 -12.24
C ARG A 48 8.76 15.20 -13.15
N PHE A 49 7.82 14.38 -12.71
CA PHE A 49 6.55 14.09 -13.39
C PHE A 49 5.41 15.02 -12.98
N ASP A 50 5.66 16.00 -12.11
CA ASP A 50 4.65 16.95 -11.61
C ASP A 50 3.41 16.24 -11.01
N VAL A 51 3.67 15.16 -10.26
CA VAL A 51 2.62 14.37 -9.58
C VAL A 51 2.02 15.19 -8.45
N ASP A 52 0.69 15.28 -8.42
CA ASP A 52 -0.05 16.20 -7.54
C ASP A 52 -0.33 15.66 -6.15
N VAL A 53 -0.21 14.35 -5.98
CA VAL A 53 -0.52 13.64 -4.75
C VAL A 53 0.73 13.02 -4.14
N ARG A 54 0.71 12.82 -2.82
CA ARG A 54 1.68 12.00 -2.09
C ARG A 54 0.94 11.10 -1.12
N TYR A 55 1.41 9.87 -1.05
CA TYR A 55 0.83 8.84 -0.21
C TYR A 55 1.39 8.92 1.21
N PHE A 56 0.49 9.09 2.17
CA PHE A 56 0.75 8.79 3.57
C PHE A 56 0.23 7.38 3.85
N LEU A 57 1.13 6.46 4.19
CA LEU A 57 0.81 5.04 4.37
C LEU A 57 0.09 4.73 5.70
N GLY A 58 0.09 5.69 6.61
CA GLY A 58 -0.65 5.59 7.87
C GLY A 58 0.24 5.64 9.11
N PRO A 59 -0.37 5.44 10.30
CA PRO A 59 0.35 5.42 11.57
C PRO A 59 1.39 4.29 11.61
N GLY A 60 2.42 4.45 12.45
CA GLY A 60 3.44 3.41 12.61
C GLY A 60 2.88 2.21 13.39
N TYR A 61 3.13 0.99 12.92
CA TYR A 61 2.80 -0.23 13.67
C TYR A 61 3.84 -0.43 14.78
N VAL A 62 3.40 -0.56 16.03
CA VAL A 62 4.26 -0.63 17.22
C VAL A 62 4.17 -1.94 17.98
N ALA A 63 3.22 -2.81 17.64
CA ALA A 63 3.14 -4.12 18.24
C ALA A 63 4.35 -5.00 17.83
N PRO A 64 4.77 -5.96 18.67
CA PRO A 64 5.88 -6.84 18.35
C PRO A 64 5.62 -7.53 17.01
N ASN A 65 6.55 -7.41 16.08
CA ASN A 65 6.54 -8.26 14.90
C ASN A 65 6.63 -9.70 15.40
N VAL A 66 5.61 -10.52 15.11
CA VAL A 66 5.75 -11.96 15.22
C VAL A 66 6.92 -12.31 14.30
N PRO A 67 8.01 -12.90 14.80
CA PRO A 67 9.14 -13.26 13.94
C PRO A 67 8.60 -14.08 12.78
N ASP A 68 9.08 -13.79 11.58
CA ASP A 68 8.86 -14.67 10.44
C ASP A 68 9.21 -16.08 10.91
N SER A 69 8.24 -17.00 10.82
CA SER A 69 8.50 -18.38 11.22
C SER A 69 9.73 -18.87 10.47
N SER A 70 10.39 -19.90 10.98
CA SER A 70 11.51 -20.60 10.32
C SER A 70 11.30 -20.95 8.84
N ASP A 71 10.07 -20.81 8.34
CA ASP A 71 9.58 -21.25 7.04
C ASP A 71 9.46 -20.10 6.02
N GLU A 72 10.13 -18.95 6.24
CA GLU A 72 10.09 -17.76 5.34
C GLU A 72 8.67 -17.21 5.11
N THR A 73 7.77 -17.45 6.06
CA THR A 73 6.38 -16.96 5.99
C THR A 73 6.19 -15.73 6.87
N PHE A 74 5.55 -14.72 6.27
CA PHE A 74 5.23 -13.43 6.86
C PHE A 74 3.75 -13.41 7.20
N GLU A 75 3.41 -13.31 8.47
CA GLU A 75 2.04 -13.10 8.93
C GLU A 75 1.80 -11.60 9.16
N ASP A 76 0.72 -11.05 8.60
CA ASP A 76 0.33 -9.67 8.90
C ASP A 76 -0.56 -9.60 10.16
N HIS A 77 -0.88 -8.39 10.60
CA HIS A 77 -1.70 -8.15 11.79
C HIS A 77 -3.14 -8.71 11.68
N TRP A 78 -3.61 -9.07 10.48
CA TRP A 78 -4.90 -9.75 10.28
C TRP A 78 -4.78 -11.29 10.37
N GLY A 79 -3.57 -11.85 10.49
CA GLY A 79 -3.31 -13.29 10.47
C GLY A 79 -3.13 -13.89 9.07
N VAL A 80 -3.03 -13.05 8.03
CA VAL A 80 -2.86 -13.53 6.64
C VAL A 80 -1.38 -13.84 6.40
N ARG A 81 -1.08 -15.09 6.02
CA ARG A 81 0.31 -15.50 5.76
C ARG A 81 0.67 -15.38 4.30
N ARG A 82 1.88 -14.86 4.06
CA ARG A 82 2.47 -14.72 2.74
C ARG A 82 3.87 -15.30 2.71
N LYS A 83 4.32 -15.70 1.54
CA LYS A 83 5.73 -16.03 1.26
C LYS A 83 6.23 -15.22 0.09
N TRP A 84 7.53 -15.04 -0.02
CA TRP A 84 8.09 -14.50 -1.25
C TRP A 84 7.89 -15.50 -2.40
N HIS A 85 7.47 -14.98 -3.55
CA HIS A 85 7.38 -15.72 -4.79
C HIS A 85 8.12 -14.93 -5.86
N THR A 86 9.02 -15.59 -6.57
CA THR A 86 9.82 -14.98 -7.64
C THR A 86 9.38 -15.55 -8.98
N VAL A 87 9.09 -14.65 -9.91
CA VAL A 87 8.79 -14.96 -11.32
C VAL A 87 9.96 -14.47 -12.15
N THR A 88 10.47 -15.33 -13.03
CA THR A 88 11.48 -14.98 -14.02
C THR A 88 10.91 -15.13 -15.42
N GLY A 89 11.42 -14.35 -16.36
CA GLY A 89 11.03 -14.48 -17.76
C GLY A 89 11.84 -13.56 -18.66
N THR A 90 11.40 -13.44 -19.90
CA THR A 90 12.01 -12.58 -20.92
C THR A 90 11.03 -11.49 -21.33
N ARG A 91 11.51 -10.25 -21.41
CA ARG A 91 10.75 -9.09 -21.87
C ARG A 91 10.69 -9.06 -23.40
N ALA A 92 9.84 -8.18 -23.95
CA ALA A 92 9.72 -7.99 -25.40
C ALA A 92 10.99 -7.46 -26.09
N ASP A 93 11.97 -6.94 -25.33
CA ASP A 93 13.29 -6.50 -25.80
C ASP A 93 14.37 -7.58 -25.61
N ASP A 94 13.97 -8.85 -25.49
CA ASP A 94 14.81 -10.03 -25.24
C ASP A 94 15.65 -9.99 -23.96
N LYS A 95 15.40 -9.03 -23.07
CA LYS A 95 16.10 -8.92 -21.80
C LYS A 95 15.43 -9.79 -20.73
N PRO A 96 16.19 -10.51 -19.91
CA PRO A 96 15.63 -11.23 -18.79
C PRO A 96 15.03 -10.26 -17.76
N TYR A 97 14.01 -10.71 -17.05
CA TYR A 97 13.48 -10.02 -15.87
C TYR A 97 13.28 -11.00 -14.72
N THR A 98 13.37 -10.45 -13.51
CA THR A 98 13.05 -11.14 -12.27
C THR A 98 12.12 -10.22 -11.49
N TRP A 99 11.00 -10.76 -11.01
CA TRP A 99 10.05 -10.02 -10.19
C TRP A 99 9.65 -10.84 -8.98
N THR A 100 9.86 -10.28 -7.79
CA THR A 100 9.55 -10.92 -6.52
C THR A 100 8.41 -10.19 -5.82
N TYR A 101 7.43 -10.94 -5.33
CA TYR A 101 6.25 -10.40 -4.65
C TYR A 101 5.84 -11.28 -3.47
N LYS A 102 5.11 -10.71 -2.50
CA LYS A 102 4.52 -11.48 -1.40
C LYS A 102 3.25 -12.19 -1.90
N HIS A 103 3.32 -13.50 -2.04
CA HIS A 103 2.22 -14.38 -2.44
C HIS A 103 1.46 -14.87 -1.20
N MET A 104 0.13 -14.78 -1.22
CA MET A 104 -0.71 -15.30 -0.12
C MET A 104 -0.70 -16.81 -0.12
N VAL A 105 -0.43 -17.42 1.04
CA VAL A 105 -0.39 -18.88 1.20
C VAL A 105 -1.40 -19.41 2.20
N HIS A 106 -1.97 -18.53 3.05
CA HIS A 106 -2.95 -18.91 4.04
C HIS A 106 -3.91 -17.76 4.36
N SER A 107 -5.20 -18.09 4.41
CA SER A 107 -6.29 -17.22 4.85
C SER A 107 -6.76 -17.70 6.23
N PRO A 108 -6.64 -16.90 7.31
CA PRO A 108 -6.86 -17.35 8.69
C PRO A 108 -8.28 -17.81 9.00
N LEU A 109 -9.27 -17.35 8.24
CA LEU A 109 -10.68 -17.66 8.40
C LEU A 109 -11.23 -18.54 7.28
N ALA A 110 -10.38 -19.18 6.48
CA ALA A 110 -10.83 -20.07 5.39
C ALA A 110 -11.73 -21.22 5.90
N GLY A 111 -11.48 -21.72 7.10
CA GLY A 111 -12.27 -22.78 7.73
C GLY A 111 -13.48 -22.31 8.55
N ALA A 112 -13.71 -20.99 8.70
CA ALA A 112 -14.77 -20.47 9.58
C ALA A 112 -16.17 -20.83 9.05
N GLN A 113 -16.95 -21.57 9.85
CA GLN A 113 -18.30 -22.04 9.50
C GLN A 113 -19.40 -21.27 10.23
N THR A 114 -19.08 -20.63 11.35
CA THR A 114 -20.03 -19.92 12.21
C THR A 114 -19.57 -18.50 12.51
N VAL A 115 -20.51 -17.64 12.92
CA VAL A 115 -20.19 -16.29 13.42
C VAL A 115 -19.23 -16.36 14.61
N ALA A 116 -19.42 -17.34 15.50
CA ALA A 116 -18.55 -17.52 16.64
C ALA A 116 -17.09 -17.84 16.24
N ASP A 117 -16.84 -18.50 15.10
CA ASP A 117 -15.48 -18.73 14.59
C ASP A 117 -14.80 -17.42 14.20
N ILE A 118 -15.57 -16.49 13.63
CA ILE A 118 -15.12 -15.16 13.22
C ILE A 118 -14.86 -14.29 14.46
N GLU A 119 -15.76 -14.32 15.45
CA GLU A 119 -15.64 -13.54 16.68
C GLU A 119 -14.44 -13.97 17.56
N ARG A 120 -14.03 -15.24 17.49
CA ARG A 120 -12.85 -15.75 18.21
C ARG A 120 -11.52 -15.39 17.55
N HIS A 121 -11.54 -14.85 16.34
CA HIS A 121 -10.32 -14.42 15.65
C HIS A 121 -9.59 -13.34 16.44
N ALA A 122 -8.25 -13.36 16.40
CA ALA A 122 -7.41 -12.36 17.04
C ALA A 122 -7.40 -11.06 16.22
N TRP A 123 -8.51 -10.32 16.27
CA TRP A 123 -8.66 -9.07 15.52
C TRP A 123 -7.64 -8.02 15.94
N PRO A 124 -7.08 -7.24 14.98
CA PRO A 124 -6.21 -6.13 15.30
C PRO A 124 -6.89 -5.10 16.19
N LYS A 125 -6.12 -4.49 17.08
CA LYS A 125 -6.59 -3.48 18.03
C LYS A 125 -5.91 -2.14 17.76
N PRO A 126 -6.60 -1.00 17.93
CA PRO A 126 -6.01 0.31 17.65
C PRO A 126 -4.73 0.62 18.43
N ASP A 127 -4.57 0.08 19.64
CA ASP A 127 -3.39 0.27 20.49
C ASP A 127 -2.10 -0.35 19.92
N GLN A 128 -2.20 -1.12 18.83
CA GLN A 128 -1.06 -1.65 18.09
C GLN A 128 -0.41 -0.63 17.14
N TRP A 129 -0.97 0.57 17.00
CA TRP A 129 -0.45 1.65 16.16
C TRP A 129 -0.16 2.94 16.95
N ASP A 130 0.93 3.62 16.56
CA ASP A 130 1.24 4.98 17.01
C ASP A 130 0.69 6.03 16.04
N PHE A 131 -0.36 6.72 16.49
CA PHE A 131 -1.02 7.80 15.76
C PHE A 131 -0.41 9.18 16.00
N SER A 132 0.55 9.31 16.92
CA SER A 132 1.09 10.61 17.36
C SER A 132 1.70 11.42 16.22
N GLN A 133 2.29 10.75 15.23
CA GLN A 133 2.99 11.39 14.10
C GLN A 133 2.10 11.70 12.90
N VAL A 134 0.85 11.20 12.85
CA VAL A 134 -0.03 11.31 11.66
C VAL A 134 -0.17 12.76 11.20
N LYS A 135 -0.44 13.67 12.15
CA LYS A 135 -0.59 15.10 11.85
C LYS A 135 0.70 15.70 11.28
N ALA A 136 1.83 15.47 11.94
CA ALA A 136 3.11 16.03 11.54
C ALA A 136 3.53 15.54 10.14
N CYS A 137 3.36 14.24 9.84
CA CYS A 137 3.63 13.67 8.52
C CYS A 137 2.73 14.29 7.43
N CYS A 138 1.43 14.41 7.69
CA CYS A 138 0.49 15.02 6.74
C CYS A 138 0.81 16.50 6.50
N GLU A 139 1.20 17.25 7.54
CA GLU A 139 1.61 18.65 7.41
C GLU A 139 2.91 18.81 6.63
N ALA A 140 3.89 17.92 6.84
CA ALA A 140 5.13 17.91 6.07
C ALA A 140 4.87 17.72 4.57
N ILE A 141 3.98 16.78 4.21
CA ILE A 141 3.56 16.59 2.81
C ILE A 141 2.83 17.84 2.29
N ARG A 142 1.88 18.40 3.06
CA ARG A 142 1.14 19.60 2.64
C ARG A 142 2.07 20.78 2.34
N LYS A 143 3.18 20.92 3.06
CA LYS A 143 4.18 21.99 2.84
C LYS A 143 4.87 21.87 1.48
N THR A 144 4.88 20.70 0.82
CA THR A 144 5.41 20.55 -0.54
C THR A 144 4.45 21.07 -1.61
N GLY A 145 3.22 21.43 -1.24
CA GLY A 145 2.18 21.84 -2.17
C GLY A 145 1.38 20.68 -2.79
N ALA A 146 1.71 19.42 -2.46
CA ALA A 146 0.98 18.24 -2.89
C ALA A 146 -0.28 17.98 -2.04
N ALA A 147 -1.27 17.29 -2.61
CA ALA A 147 -2.36 16.70 -1.84
C ALA A 147 -1.89 15.45 -1.11
N VAL A 148 -2.37 15.26 0.13
CA VAL A 148 -2.13 14.05 0.90
C VAL A 148 -3.21 13.03 0.54
N ILE A 149 -2.81 11.83 0.16
CA ILE A 149 -3.70 10.68 0.06
C ILE A 149 -3.34 9.71 1.17
N PHE A 150 -4.33 9.34 1.99
CA PHE A 150 -4.17 8.22 2.91
C PHE A 150 -4.27 6.93 2.10
N GLY A 151 -3.12 6.29 1.86
CA GLY A 151 -3.06 5.07 1.06
C GLY A 151 -3.45 3.81 1.85
N GLY A 152 -3.12 3.82 3.15
CA GLY A 152 -3.07 2.62 3.99
C GLY A 152 -2.10 1.57 3.45
N ASP A 153 -1.76 0.57 4.26
CA ASP A 153 -1.22 -0.68 3.73
C ASP A 153 -2.36 -1.54 3.13
N ARG A 154 -2.03 -2.66 2.49
CA ARG A 154 -2.90 -3.48 1.65
C ARG A 154 -4.21 -3.87 2.32
N LEU A 155 -4.19 -4.12 3.63
CA LEU A 155 -5.34 -4.50 4.45
C LEU A 155 -5.84 -3.41 5.39
N ASP A 156 -5.09 -2.33 5.59
CA ASP A 156 -5.49 -1.16 6.41
C ASP A 156 -6.36 -0.17 5.65
N ARG A 157 -7.14 -0.67 4.69
CA ARG A 157 -8.01 0.14 3.84
C ARG A 157 -9.45 0.06 4.33
N THR A 158 -10.21 1.10 4.02
CA THR A 158 -11.65 1.15 4.30
C THR A 158 -12.50 0.16 3.47
N ALA A 159 -11.88 -0.56 2.54
CA ALA A 159 -12.54 -1.53 1.67
C ALA A 159 -12.71 -2.90 2.35
N GLN A 160 -13.88 -3.13 2.95
CA GLN A 160 -14.20 -4.36 3.70
C GLN A 160 -14.18 -5.63 2.84
N LEU A 161 -14.66 -5.55 1.58
CA LEU A 161 -14.65 -6.66 0.63
C LEU A 161 -13.24 -7.23 0.44
N LYS A 162 -12.24 -6.34 0.29
CA LYS A 162 -10.86 -6.74 0.04
C LYS A 162 -10.30 -7.48 1.26
N ALA A 163 -10.46 -6.92 2.46
CA ALA A 163 -9.99 -7.57 3.68
C ALA A 163 -10.64 -8.96 3.86
N ALA A 164 -11.95 -9.04 3.62
CA ALA A 164 -12.69 -10.29 3.77
C ALA A 164 -12.23 -11.39 2.78
N MET A 165 -11.94 -11.02 1.53
CA MET A 165 -11.35 -11.95 0.54
C MET A 165 -9.99 -12.52 0.99
N TYR A 166 -9.13 -11.72 1.65
CA TYR A 166 -7.85 -12.21 2.17
C TYR A 166 -8.01 -13.07 3.43
N LEU A 167 -8.95 -12.71 4.30
CA LEU A 167 -9.22 -13.42 5.55
C LEU A 167 -9.86 -14.78 5.33
N ARG A 168 -10.85 -14.88 4.44
CA ARG A 168 -11.62 -16.11 4.17
C ARG A 168 -11.12 -16.88 2.95
N GLY A 169 -10.36 -16.23 2.07
CA GLY A 169 -10.08 -16.75 0.73
C GLY A 169 -11.21 -16.39 -0.23
N THR A 170 -10.85 -16.16 -1.51
CA THR A 170 -11.82 -15.70 -2.52
C THR A 170 -12.94 -16.71 -2.79
N GLU A 171 -12.62 -18.00 -2.73
CA GLU A 171 -13.59 -19.08 -2.97
C GLU A 171 -14.63 -19.23 -1.86
N GLN A 172 -14.28 -18.90 -0.61
CA GLN A 172 -15.18 -19.05 0.56
C GLN A 172 -15.91 -17.75 0.90
N PHE A 173 -15.52 -16.63 0.28
CA PHE A 173 -16.10 -15.32 0.53
C PHE A 173 -17.11 -14.90 -0.54
N MET A 174 -16.87 -15.25 -1.81
CA MET A 174 -17.82 -15.02 -2.91
C MET A 174 -18.92 -16.07 -2.90
#